data_AF-E5BF01-F1
#
_entry.id   AF-E5BF01-F1
#
_cell.length_a   1.000
_cell.length_b   1.000
_cell.length_c   1.000
_cell.angle_alpha   90.00
_cell.angle_beta   90.00
_cell.angle_gamma   90.00
#
_symmetry.space_group_name_H-M   'P 1'
#
loop_
_entity.id
_entity.type
_entity.pdbx_description
1 polymer ?
#
loop_
_entity_poly.entity_id
_entity_poly.type
_entity_poly.pdbx_seq_one_letter_code
_entity_poly.pdbx_strand_id
1 'polypeptide(L)' 'MNFIKTWEKDRDEALKSLDMEKIRKYCLKYKIPMPKDEIVILAGAHKARLHMLTTTEEEKEISKKWLKDHNFKETIF' A
#
# COMPACT_ATOMS: atom_id res chain seq x y z
N MET A 1 16.07 -19.31 -2.98
CA MET A 1 14.87 -18.47 -2.82
C MET A 1 15.05 -17.21 -3.64
N ASN A 2 14.18 -16.90 -4.60
CA ASN A 2 14.31 -15.69 -5.41
C ASN A 2 13.86 -14.49 -4.57
N PHE A 3 14.79 -13.59 -4.24
CA PHE A 3 14.54 -12.43 -3.39
C PHE A 3 13.41 -11.55 -3.94
N ILE A 4 13.38 -11.33 -5.27
CA ILE A 4 12.35 -10.53 -5.94
C ILE A 4 10.96 -11.12 -5.71
N LYS A 5 10.79 -12.42 -5.93
CA LYS A 5 9.50 -13.10 -5.71
C LYS A 5 9.04 -13.05 -4.25
N THR A 6 10.00 -13.09 -3.32
CA THR A 6 9.69 -13.00 -1.87
C THR A 6 9.23 -11.58 -1.52
N TRP A 7 9.94 -10.57 -2.03
CA TRP A 7 9.57 -9.17 -1.85
C TRP A 7 8.21 -8.83 -2.43
N GLU A 8 7.89 -9.30 -3.64
CA GLU A 8 6.58 -9.09 -4.27
C GLU A 8 5.45 -9.71 -3.46
N LYS A 9 5.65 -10.93 -2.95
CA LYS A 9 4.66 -11.60 -2.08
C LYS A 9 4.42 -10.80 -0.80
N ASP A 10 5.48 -10.36 -0.13
CA ASP A 10 5.38 -9.61 1.12
C ASP A 10 4.74 -8.23 0.91
N ARG A 11 5.05 -7.56 -0.21
CA ARG A 11 4.40 -6.31 -0.63
C ARG A 11 2.91 -6.52 -0.81
N ASP A 12 2.52 -7.54 -1.56
CA ASP A 12 1.13 -7.80 -1.88
C ASP A 12 0.34 -8.14 -0.60
N GLU A 13 0.88 -8.97 0.27
CA GLU A 13 0.26 -9.32 1.55
C GLU A 13 0.06 -8.07 2.44
N ALA A 14 1.07 -7.21 2.53
CA ALA A 14 0.99 -6.00 3.35
C ALA A 14 0.04 -4.96 2.75
N LEU A 15 0.24 -4.56 1.50
CA LEU A 15 -0.47 -3.43 0.91
C LEU A 15 -1.93 -3.77 0.57
N LYS A 16 -2.25 -5.01 0.19
CA LYS A 16 -3.65 -5.41 -0.05
C LYS A 16 -4.44 -5.60 1.24
N SER A 17 -3.78 -5.91 2.35
CA SER A 17 -4.48 -6.07 3.63
C SER A 17 -5.04 -4.76 4.18
N LEU A 18 -4.45 -3.61 3.80
CA LEU A 18 -4.72 -2.29 4.39
C LEU A 18 -4.59 -2.28 5.93
N ASP A 19 -3.89 -3.25 6.49
CA ASP A 19 -3.66 -3.38 7.92
C ASP A 19 -2.37 -2.65 8.30
N MET A 20 -2.48 -1.69 9.21
CA MET A 20 -1.35 -0.83 9.61
C MET A 20 -0.16 -1.63 10.17
N GLU A 21 -0.41 -2.71 10.92
CA GLU A 21 0.65 -3.52 11.51
C GLU A 21 1.40 -4.31 10.42
N LYS A 22 0.67 -4.89 9.47
CA LYS A 22 1.28 -5.58 8.32
C LYS A 22 2.08 -4.63 7.43
N ILE A 23 1.56 -3.43 7.17
CA ILE A 23 2.27 -2.40 6.41
C ILE A 23 3.56 -1.99 7.13
N ARG A 24 3.51 -1.72 8.45
CA ARG A 24 4.69 -1.38 9.25
C ARG A 24 5.74 -2.48 9.23
N LYS A 25 5.34 -3.75 9.40
CA LYS A 25 6.27 -4.89 9.35
C LYS A 25 6.95 -4.99 7.99
N TYR A 26 6.19 -4.83 6.91
CA TYR A 26 6.73 -4.82 5.54
C TYR A 26 7.73 -3.68 5.33
N CYS A 27 7.36 -2.45 5.67
CA CYS A 27 8.24 -1.29 5.52
C CYS A 27 9.51 -1.42 6.37
N LEU A 28 9.42 -1.92 7.60
CA LEU A 28 10.57 -2.16 8.47
C LEU A 28 11.51 -3.23 7.87
N LYS A 29 10.95 -4.37 7.43
CA LYS A 29 11.72 -5.47 6.82
C LYS A 29 12.55 -5.01 5.63
N TYR A 30 11.98 -4.14 4.81
CA TYR A 30 12.62 -3.63 3.59
C TYR A 30 13.21 -2.23 3.71
N LYS A 31 13.29 -1.69 4.93
CA LYS A 31 13.86 -0.36 5.24
C LYS A 31 13.22 0.77 4.40
N ILE A 32 11.93 0.67 4.11
CA ILE A 32 11.16 1.69 3.40
C ILE A 32 10.89 2.84 4.38
N PRO A 33 11.29 4.08 4.06
CA PRO A 33 10.97 5.24 4.90
C PRO A 33 9.47 5.40 5.07
N MET A 34 9.03 5.59 6.32
CA MET A 34 7.63 5.82 6.64
C MET A 34 7.42 7.21 7.23
N PRO A 35 6.35 7.92 6.83
CA PRO A 35 5.83 9.05 7.57
C PRO A 35 5.52 8.66 9.04
N LYS A 36 5.50 9.64 9.93
CA LYS A 36 5.08 9.41 11.33
C LYS A 36 3.56 9.25 11.47
N ASP A 37 2.81 9.86 10.56
CA ASP A 37 1.36 9.88 10.60
C ASP A 37 0.76 8.64 9.90
N GLU A 38 -0.08 7.92 10.64
CA GLU A 38 -0.76 6.71 10.18
C GLU A 38 -1.66 6.97 8.97
N ILE A 39 -2.37 8.09 8.92
CA ILE A 39 -3.26 8.38 7.79
C ILE A 39 -2.46 8.56 6.50
N VAL A 40 -1.24 9.10 6.60
CA VAL A 40 -0.34 9.29 5.45
C VAL A 40 0.26 7.95 5.01
N ILE A 41 0.58 7.05 5.95
CA ILE A 41 1.01 5.69 5.63
C ILE A 41 -0.11 4.95 4.87
N LEU A 42 -1.35 5.02 5.34
CA LEU A 42 -2.50 4.39 4.69
C LEU A 42 -2.75 5.00 3.30
N ALA A 43 -2.69 6.32 3.18
CA ALA A 43 -2.80 6.98 1.88
C ALA A 43 -1.72 6.48 0.89
N GLY A 44 -0.48 6.28 1.36
CA GLY A 44 0.58 5.66 0.57
C GLY A 44 0.25 4.23 0.11
N ALA A 45 -0.30 3.41 1.00
CA ALA A 45 -0.73 2.05 0.66
C ALA A 45 -1.87 2.03 -0.37
N HIS A 46 -2.90 2.87 -0.18
CA HIS A 46 -4.00 2.99 -1.14
C HIS A 46 -3.53 3.47 -2.52
N LYS A 47 -2.63 4.46 -2.57
CA LYS A 47 -2.02 4.92 -3.82
C LYS A 47 -1.20 3.83 -4.49
N ALA A 48 -0.40 3.07 -3.73
CA ALA A 48 0.38 1.97 -4.27
C ALA A 48 -0.51 0.90 -4.91
N ARG A 49 -1.65 0.55 -4.28
CA ARG A 49 -2.64 -0.39 -4.85
C ARG A 49 -3.12 0.06 -6.23
N LEU A 50 -3.28 1.36 -6.50
CA LEU A 50 -3.73 1.82 -7.82
C LEU A 50 -2.76 1.47 -8.96
N HIS A 51 -1.47 1.27 -8.65
CA HIS A 51 -0.41 1.01 -9.64
C HIS A 51 0.14 -0.41 -9.59
N MET A 52 -0.29 -1.25 -8.65
CA MET A 52 0.14 -2.63 -8.55
C MET A 52 -0.55 -3.49 -9.63
N LEU A 53 0.24 -4.25 -10.40
CA LEU A 53 -0.32 -5.18 -11.41
C LEU A 53 -1.10 -6.33 -10.79
N THR A 54 -0.89 -6.60 -9.50
CA THR A 54 -1.50 -7.72 -8.80
C THR A 54 -2.84 -7.36 -8.17
N THR A 55 -3.21 -6.09 -8.08
CA THR A 55 -4.52 -5.67 -7.53
C THR A 55 -5.62 -5.73 -8.58
N THR A 56 -6.80 -6.20 -8.20
CA THR A 56 -7.98 -6.20 -9.08
C THR A 56 -8.56 -4.80 -9.26
N GLU A 57 -9.43 -4.61 -10.26
CA GLU A 57 -10.12 -3.33 -10.43
C GLU A 57 -11.04 -2.99 -9.24
N GLU A 58 -11.68 -3.98 -8.62
CA GLU A 58 -12.48 -3.77 -7.41
C GLU A 58 -11.63 -3.25 -6.23
N GLU A 59 -10.43 -3.83 -6.04
CA GLU A 59 -9.47 -3.38 -5.03
C GLU A 59 -9.00 -1.94 -5.28
N LYS A 60 -8.85 -1.55 -6.55
CA LYS A 60 -8.53 -0.17 -6.94
C LYS A 60 -9.68 0.77 -6.65
N GLU A 61 -10.92 0.41 -6.98
CA GLU A 61 -12.10 1.25 -6.68
C GLU A 61 -12.30 1.47 -5.18
N ILE A 62 -12.09 0.45 -4.35
CA ILE A 62 -12.06 0.60 -2.88
C ILE A 62 -11.01 1.65 -2.47
N SER A 63 -9.84 1.63 -3.09
CA SER A 63 -8.75 2.56 -2.76
C SER A 63 -9.02 3.97 -3.24
N LYS A 64 -9.58 4.16 -4.44
CA LYS A 64 -10.00 5.47 -4.96
C LYS A 64 -11.04 6.12 -4.04
N LYS A 65 -12.05 5.34 -3.66
CA LYS A 65 -13.08 5.80 -2.71
C LYS A 65 -12.48 6.22 -1.38
N TRP A 66 -11.64 5.38 -0.78
CA TRP A 66 -11.00 5.71 0.50
C TRP A 66 -10.17 6.99 0.41
N LEU A 67 -9.36 7.15 -0.64
CA LEU A 67 -8.55 8.36 -0.85
C LEU A 67 -9.43 9.61 -0.96
N LYS A 68 -10.50 9.54 -1.75
CA LYS A 68 -11.47 10.64 -1.89
C LYS A 68 -12.13 11.01 -0.56
N ASP A 69 -12.60 10.02 0.19
CA ASP A 69 -13.29 10.23 1.47
C ASP A 69 -12.36 10.86 2.54
N HIS A 70 -11.04 10.67 2.40
CA HIS A 70 -10.01 11.24 3.28
C HIS A 70 -9.28 12.45 2.68
N ASN A 71 -9.82 13.06 1.61
CA ASN A 71 -9.25 14.24 0.93
C ASN A 71 -7.82 14.04 0.37
N PHE A 72 -7.46 12.82 0.01
CA PHE A 72 -6.23 12.51 -0.73
C PHE A 72 -6.48 12.43 -2.23
N LYS A 73 -5.49 12.89 -3.02
CA LYS A 73 -5.47 12.67 -4.47
C LYS A 73 -5.14 11.21 -4.79
N GLU A 74 -5.71 10.70 -5.87
CA GLU A 74 -5.36 9.37 -6.43
C GLU A 74 -3.95 9.34 -7.02
N THR A 75 -3.42 10.48 -7.47
CA THR A 75 -2.10 10.58 -8.07
C THR A 75 -0.98 10.59 -7.01
N ILE A 76 0.15 9.98 -7.36
CA ILE A 76 1.40 10.02 -6.56
C ILE A 76 2.23 11.28 -6.88
N PHE A 77 1.84 12.04 -7.91
CA PHE A 77 2.47 13.30 -8.35
C PHE A 77 1.48 14.47 -8.29
#